data_AF-A0A0B7BL95-F1
#
_entry.id   AF-A0A0B7BL95-F1
#
_cell.length_a   1.000
_cell.length_b   1.000
_cell.length_c   1.000
_cell.angle_alpha   90.00
_cell.angle_beta   90.00
_cell.angle_gamma   90.00
#
_symmetry.space_group_name_H-M   'P 1'
#
loop_
_entity.id
_entity.type
_entity.pdbx_description
1 polymer ?
#
loop_
_entity_poly.entity_id
_entity_poly.type
_entity_poly.pdbx_seq_one_letter_code
_entity_poly.pdbx_strand_id
1 'polypeptide(L)'
;MIDQNRDGYIDKEDLFEMLTSLGKNPTDEDLDVMINMAPGPINFTMFLTLFGEKLNGTDPEEVIRNAFACFDERNSGNACNYVSLFQAQVVACP
;
A
#
# COMPACT_ATOMS: atom_id res chain seq x y z
N MET A 1 -12.36 11.57 -12.39
CA MET A 1 -12.92 10.21 -12.63
C MET A 1 -11.70 9.32 -12.81
N ILE A 2 -11.69 8.08 -12.31
CA ILE A 2 -10.45 7.28 -12.32
C ILE A 2 -10.08 6.80 -13.72
N ASP A 3 -11.07 6.32 -14.47
CA ASP A 3 -10.98 6.00 -15.89
C ASP A 3 -11.21 7.31 -16.68
N GLN A 4 -10.14 7.91 -17.20
CA GLN A 4 -10.17 9.20 -17.89
C GLN A 4 -10.55 9.01 -19.36
N ASN A 5 -10.04 7.95 -19.97
CA ASN A 5 -10.25 7.63 -21.39
C ASN A 5 -11.64 6.99 -21.68
N ARG A 6 -12.33 6.52 -20.64
CA ARG A 6 -13.66 5.88 -20.64
C ARG A 6 -13.72 4.55 -21.41
N ASP A 7 -12.65 3.79 -21.39
CA ASP A 7 -12.60 2.48 -22.02
C ASP A 7 -13.08 1.33 -21.11
N GLY A 8 -13.35 1.63 -19.83
CA GLY A 8 -13.83 0.69 -18.82
C GLY A 8 -12.72 -0.09 -18.09
N TYR A 9 -11.47 0.18 -18.43
CA TYR A 9 -10.28 -0.31 -17.77
C TYR A 9 -9.55 0.86 -17.10
N ILE A 10 -8.58 0.53 -16.24
CA ILE A 10 -7.73 1.51 -15.57
C ILE A 10 -6.31 1.10 -15.92
N ASP A 11 -5.68 1.91 -16.75
CA ASP A 11 -4.29 1.73 -17.16
C ASP A 11 -3.34 2.65 -16.36
N LYS A 12 -2.07 2.65 -16.76
CA LYS A 12 -1.00 3.37 -16.08
C LYS A 12 -1.19 4.89 -16.23
N GLU A 13 -1.66 5.30 -17.39
CA GLU A 13 -1.95 6.68 -17.76
C GLU A 13 -3.12 7.23 -16.95
N ASP A 14 -4.22 6.47 -16.81
CA ASP A 14 -5.37 6.81 -15.98
C ASP A 14 -4.95 7.02 -14.50
N LEU A 15 -4.13 6.11 -13.96
CA LEU A 15 -3.60 6.22 -12.60
C LEU A 15 -2.69 7.45 -12.44
N PHE A 16 -1.84 7.73 -13.42
CA PHE A 16 -0.97 8.91 -13.42
C PHE A 16 -1.79 10.20 -13.41
N GLU A 17 -2.79 10.32 -14.29
CA GLU A 17 -3.66 11.50 -14.35
C GLU A 17 -4.50 11.65 -13.09
N MET A 18 -5.02 10.55 -12.53
CA MET A 18 -5.75 10.54 -11.27
C MET A 18 -4.88 11.06 -10.12
N LEU A 19 -3.67 10.51 -9.96
CA LEU A 19 -2.77 10.86 -8.87
C LEU A 19 -2.27 12.31 -9.02
N THR A 20 -1.96 12.73 -10.24
CA THR A 20 -1.61 14.12 -10.55
C THR A 20 -2.76 15.07 -10.22
N SER A 21 -4.01 14.69 -10.53
CA SER A 21 -5.20 15.47 -10.17
C SER A 21 -5.43 15.59 -8.65
N LEU A 22 -4.91 14.64 -7.87
CA LEU A 22 -4.90 14.68 -6.40
C LEU A 22 -3.70 15.46 -5.82
N GLY A 23 -2.84 16.03 -6.68
CA GLY A 23 -1.64 16.76 -6.28
C GLY A 23 -0.47 15.85 -5.89
N LYS A 24 -0.50 14.57 -6.29
CA LYS A 24 0.61 13.63 -6.14
C LYS A 24 1.35 13.50 -7.47
N ASN A 25 2.68 13.39 -7.42
CA ASN A 25 3.50 13.12 -8.59
C ASN A 25 4.09 11.70 -8.45
N PRO A 26 3.37 10.66 -8.87
CA PRO A 26 3.85 9.29 -8.78
C PRO A 26 5.02 9.06 -9.75
N THR A 27 5.95 8.17 -9.39
CA THR A 27 6.96 7.69 -10.34
C THR A 27 6.43 6.54 -11.18
N ASP A 28 7.16 6.20 -12.25
CA ASP A 28 6.81 5.08 -13.11
C ASP A 28 6.81 3.75 -12.35
N GLU A 29 7.74 3.59 -11.39
CA GLU A 29 7.80 2.42 -10.51
C GLU A 29 6.60 2.33 -9.56
N ASP A 30 6.14 3.46 -8.99
CA ASP A 30 4.96 3.49 -8.13
C ASP A 30 3.73 2.99 -8.89
N LEU A 31 3.55 3.45 -10.12
CA LEU A 31 2.44 3.06 -10.98
C LEU A 31 2.52 1.59 -11.39
N ASP A 32 3.73 1.09 -11.70
CA ASP A 32 3.93 -0.33 -11.99
C ASP A 32 3.59 -1.21 -10.79
N VAL A 33 3.96 -0.81 -9.58
CA VAL A 33 3.56 -1.52 -8.35
C VAL A 33 2.04 -1.54 -8.20
N MET A 34 1.36 -0.43 -8.52
CA MET A 34 -0.10 -0.35 -8.45
C MET A 34 -0.79 -1.26 -9.48
N ILE A 35 -0.31 -1.27 -10.72
CA ILE A 35 -0.83 -2.15 -11.78
C ILE A 35 -0.57 -3.63 -11.44
N ASN A 36 0.64 -3.97 -10.97
CA ASN A 36 1.02 -5.35 -10.63
C ASN A 36 0.35 -5.90 -9.36
N MET A 37 -0.30 -5.05 -8.55
CA MET A 37 -1.10 -5.54 -7.43
C MET A 37 -2.37 -6.27 -7.89
N ALA A 38 -2.83 -6.06 -9.12
CA ALA A 38 -3.96 -6.77 -9.67
C ALA A 38 -3.53 -8.06 -10.39
N PRO A 39 -4.24 -9.18 -10.19
CA PRO A 39 -3.95 -10.44 -10.88
C PRO A 39 -4.32 -10.43 -12.38
N GLY A 40 -4.85 -9.32 -12.89
CA GLY A 40 -5.32 -9.16 -14.27
C GLY A 40 -5.73 -7.72 -14.56
N PRO A 41 -6.37 -7.46 -15.72
CA PRO A 41 -6.79 -6.11 -16.11
C PRO A 41 -7.65 -5.46 -15.04
N ILE A 42 -7.26 -4.25 -14.62
CA ILE A 42 -7.98 -3.51 -13.61
C ILE A 42 -9.17 -2.86 -14.28
N ASN A 43 -10.36 -3.26 -13.88
CA ASN A 43 -11.58 -2.52 -14.14
C ASN A 43 -12.02 -1.80 -12.85
N PHE A 44 -13.03 -0.94 -12.96
CA PHE A 44 -13.53 -0.18 -11.81
C PHE A 44 -13.92 -1.07 -10.61
N THR A 45 -14.50 -2.25 -10.87
CA THR A 45 -14.89 -3.19 -9.80
C THR A 45 -13.67 -3.80 -9.12
N MET A 46 -12.66 -4.20 -9.88
CA MET A 46 -11.39 -4.72 -9.35
C MET A 46 -10.67 -3.66 -8.51
N PHE A 47 -10.65 -2.41 -8.97
CA PHE A 47 -10.07 -1.30 -8.21
C PHE A 47 -10.74 -1.12 -6.83
N LEU A 48 -12.08 -1.17 -6.78
CA LEU A 48 -12.81 -1.10 -5.51
C LEU A 48 -12.51 -2.30 -4.61
N THR A 49 -12.37 -3.50 -5.17
CA THR A 49 -11.99 -4.70 -4.42
C THR A 49 -10.60 -4.55 -3.82
N LEU A 50 -9.59 -4.12 -4.60
CA LEU A 50 -8.23 -3.90 -4.11
C LEU A 50 -8.18 -2.81 -3.02
N PHE A 51 -8.93 -1.72 -3.19
CA PHE A 51 -9.05 -0.69 -2.15
C PHE A 51 -9.73 -1.22 -0.88
N GLY A 52 -10.78 -2.04 -1.03
CA GLY A 52 -11.47 -2.67 0.08
C GLY A 52 -10.59 -3.66 0.84
N GLU A 53 -9.85 -4.51 0.13
CA GLU A 53 -8.92 -5.47 0.72
C GLU A 53 -7.75 -4.77 1.43
N LYS A 54 -7.23 -3.68 0.87
CA LYS A 54 -6.16 -2.91 1.53
C LYS A 54 -6.64 -2.25 2.83
N LEU A 55 -7.92 -1.89 2.92
CA LEU A 55 -8.53 -1.33 4.13
C LEU A 55 -8.92 -2.41 5.16
N ASN A 56 -9.21 -3.63 4.73
CA ASN A 56 -9.58 -4.74 5.62
C ASN A 56 -8.39 -5.59 6.09
N GLY A 57 -7.27 -5.57 5.36
CA GLY A 57 -6.06 -6.36 5.65
C GLY A 57 -5.08 -5.73 6.62
N THR A 58 -5.38 -4.55 7.16
CA THR A 58 -4.55 -3.90 8.19
C THR A 58 -5.11 -4.19 9.57
N ASP A 59 -4.27 -4.70 10.47
CA ASP A 59 -4.63 -4.85 11.87
C ASP A 59 -5.06 -3.48 12.47
N PRO A 60 -5.99 -3.47 13.44
CA PRO A 60 -6.37 -2.25 14.13
C PRO A 60 -5.14 -1.51 14.65
N GLU A 61 -5.16 -0.18 14.59
CA GLU A 61 -4.03 0.65 15.05
C GLU A 61 -3.57 0.28 16.47
N GLU A 62 -4.52 -0.10 17.34
CA GLU A 62 -4.23 -0.56 18.70
C GLU A 62 -3.43 -1.87 18.73
N VAL A 63 -3.73 -2.82 17.86
CA VAL A 63 -3.00 -4.10 17.77
C VAL A 63 -1.59 -3.85 17.28
N ILE A 64 -1.44 -3.02 16.24
CA ILE A 64 -0.14 -2.60 15.72
C ILE A 64 0.66 -1.89 16.82
N ARG A 65 0.04 -0.95 17.53
CA ARG A 65 0.67 -0.19 18.62
C ARG A 65 1.07 -1.09 19.79
N ASN A 66 0.22 -2.04 20.19
CA ASN A 66 0.51 -2.99 21.25
C ASN A 66 1.63 -3.96 20.85
N ALA A 67 1.65 -4.41 19.59
CA ALA A 67 2.75 -5.23 19.07
C ALA A 67 4.09 -4.48 19.16
N PHE A 68 4.14 -3.19 18.82
CA PHE A 68 5.35 -2.38 18.99
C PHE A 68 5.67 -2.05 20.46
N ALA A 69 4.65 -1.86 21.31
CA ALA A 69 4.83 -1.62 22.75
C ALA A 69 5.47 -2.82 23.47
N CYS A 70 5.24 -4.05 23.00
CA CYS A 70 5.94 -5.25 23.49
C CYS A 70 7.47 -5.18 23.31
N PHE A 71 7.97 -4.40 22.34
CA PHE A 71 9.41 -4.26 22.07
C PHE A 71 10.00 -2.93 22.53
N ASP A 72 9.19 -1.93 22.90
CA ASP A 72 9.63 -0.64 23.46
C ASP A 72 9.54 -0.65 24.99
N GLU A 73 10.39 -1.47 25.64
CA GLU A 73 10.47 -1.58 27.11
C GLU A 73 10.70 -0.24 27.83
N ARG A 74 11.23 0.76 27.10
CA ARG A 74 11.51 2.10 27.64
C ARG A 74 10.36 3.09 27.44
N ASN A 75 9.28 2.67 26.78
CA ASN A 75 8.13 3.50 26.41
C ASN A 75 8.57 4.84 25.80
N SER A 76 9.61 4.76 24.99
CA SER A 76 10.34 5.91 24.45
C SER A 76 9.65 6.49 23.22
N GLY A 77 8.68 5.77 22.65
CA GLY A 77 7.99 6.14 21.41
C GLY A 77 8.84 5.96 20.16
N ASN A 78 10.09 5.51 20.32
CA ASN A 78 11.05 5.29 19.26
C ASN A 78 11.36 3.80 19.20
N ALA A 79 10.57 3.05 18.45
CA ALA A 79 11.01 1.74 17.97
C ALA A 79 12.25 1.98 17.09
N CYS A 80 13.45 1.81 17.65
CA CYS A 80 14.74 2.11 17.02
C CYS A 80 14.76 1.72 15.53
N ASN A 81 14.83 2.72 14.65
CA ASN A 81 15.20 2.65 13.21
C ASN A 81 14.90 1.32 12.49
N TYR A 82 13.63 1.08 12.19
CA TYR A 82 13.19 -0.11 11.41
C TYR A 82 13.37 0.01 9.89
N VAL A 83 14.04 1.04 9.36
CA VAL A 83 14.40 1.07 7.93
C VAL A 83 15.42 -0.05 7.60
N SER A 84 16.07 -0.64 8.61
CA SER A 84 17.02 -1.75 8.44
C SER A 84 16.42 -3.15 8.59
N LEU A 85 15.20 -3.31 9.11
CA LEU A 85 14.63 -4.63 9.44
C LEU A 85 13.69 -5.21 8.39
N PHE A 86 13.24 -4.42 7.39
CA PHE A 86 12.61 -5.00 6.20
C PHE A 86 13.61 -5.76 5.30
N GLN A 87 14.92 -5.61 5.51
CA GLN A 87 15.96 -6.40 4.81
C GLN A 87 16.49 -7.60 5.60
N ALA A 88 16.15 -7.75 6.88
CA ALA A 88 16.57 -8.88 7.68
C ALA A 88 15.36 -9.76 8.03
N GLN A 89 14.95 -10.55 7.03
CA GLN A 89 14.43 -11.92 7.17
C GLN A 89 13.52 -12.18 8.40
N VAL A 90 12.24 -12.53 8.28
CA VAL A 90 11.70 -13.82 7.75
C VAL A 90 12.50 -15.09 8.15
N VAL A 91 13.61 -14.99 8.88
CA VAL A 91 14.45 -16.11 9.34
C VAL A 91 14.72 -15.88 10.81
N ALA A 92 13.81 -16.40 11.64
CA ALA A 92 14.15 -17.25 12.78
C ALA A 92 12.92 -17.34 13.71
N CYS A 93 12.00 -18.23 13.37
CA CYS A 93 11.38 -19.09 14.37
C CYS A 93 11.41 -20.52 13.80
N PRO A 94 11.98 -21.52 14.50
CA PRO A 94 11.36 -22.84 14.44
C PRO A 94 9.94 -22.79 15.00
#